data_AF-A0A2K3J6A2-F1
#
_entry.id   AF-A0A2K3J6A2-F1
#
_cell.length_a   1.000
_cell.length_b   1.000
_cell.length_c   1.000
_cell.angle_alpha   90.00
_cell.angle_beta   90.00
_cell.angle_gamma   90.00
#
_symmetry.space_group_name_H-M   'P 1'
#
loop_
_entity.id
_entity.type
_entity.pdbx_description
1 polymer ?
#
loop_
_entity_poly.entity_id
_entity_poly.type
_entity_poly.pdbx_seq_one_letter_code
_entity_poly.pdbx_strand_id
1 'polypeptide(L)'
;ERIKEIKPDEKAEYEITIKNPCKNVLTYELKTMINSSVEGFDVSLDTTQAIIESKQSTKIKLIVKPTDYVKKDDWIEVKVIAKALNKKKPGKISTVTTIKDSKTKLHISNVFHWPRVFKKDDRVETSFKLVNKGDVSARNINVILYVNDEEKNKVENITIPRGGYADISIPWIAVKGKNEVYIVVK
;
A
#
# COMPACT_ATOMS: atom_id res chain seq x y z
N GLU A 1 12.96 10.26 18.93
CA GLU A 1 11.55 9.92 18.71
C GLU A 1 11.47 8.57 18.01
N ARG A 2 10.57 7.67 18.42
CA ARG A 2 10.49 6.28 17.90
C ARG A 2 9.18 5.97 17.18
N ILE A 3 8.23 6.90 17.20
CA ILE A 3 6.92 6.76 16.55
C ILE A 3 6.73 7.99 15.68
N LYS A 4 6.25 7.82 14.45
CA LYS A 4 5.87 8.93 13.57
C LYS A 4 4.57 8.62 12.85
N GLU A 5 3.74 9.64 12.72
CA GLU A 5 2.55 9.61 11.88
C GLU A 5 2.79 10.46 10.64
N ILE A 6 2.60 9.87 9.47
CA ILE A 6 2.86 10.50 8.18
C ILE A 6 1.63 10.40 7.29
N LYS A 7 1.51 11.33 6.34
CA LYS A 7 0.54 11.20 5.24
C LYS A 7 1.07 10.22 4.18
N PRO A 8 0.20 9.69 3.29
CA PRO A 8 0.62 8.75 2.24
C PRO A 8 1.66 9.30 1.24
N ASP A 9 1.80 10.61 1.10
CA ASP A 9 2.78 11.31 0.25
C ASP A 9 4.05 11.74 0.98
N GLU A 10 4.12 11.51 2.28
CA GLU A 10 5.27 11.85 3.12
C GLU A 10 6.20 10.65 3.31
N LYS A 11 7.31 10.88 4.02
CA LYS A 11 8.23 9.83 4.48
C LYS A 11 8.54 10.03 5.95
N ALA A 12 8.74 8.93 6.68
CA ALA A 12 9.25 8.98 8.04
C ALA A 12 10.77 8.78 8.03
N GLU A 13 11.49 9.73 8.63
CA GLU A 13 12.93 9.61 8.87
C GLU A 13 13.22 9.52 10.37
N TYR A 14 13.95 8.49 10.78
CA TYR A 14 14.39 8.32 12.17
C TYR A 14 15.90 8.41 12.23
N GLU A 15 16.39 9.35 13.04
CA GLU A 15 17.81 9.45 13.37
C GLU A 15 18.12 8.50 14.54
N ILE A 16 19.03 7.55 14.32
CA ILE A 16 19.39 6.53 15.29
C ILE A 16 20.88 6.69 15.62
N THR A 17 21.17 6.91 16.90
CA THR A 17 22.54 7.02 17.39
C THR A 17 23.09 5.65 17.75
N ILE A 18 24.22 5.28 17.14
CA ILE A 18 24.99 4.09 17.48
C ILE A 18 26.21 4.54 18.27
N LYS A 19 26.41 3.95 19.46
CA LYS A 19 27.52 4.27 20.34
C LYS A 19 28.47 3.08 20.45
N ASN A 20 29.77 3.35 20.36
CA ASN A 20 30.81 2.42 20.72
C ASN A 20 31.24 2.67 22.18
N PRO A 21 30.82 1.84 23.16
CA PRO A 21 31.23 2.00 24.55
C PRO A 21 32.63 1.44 24.83
N CYS A 22 33.28 0.76 23.89
CA CYS A 22 34.56 0.07 24.08
C CYS A 22 35.76 1.02 23.92
N LYS A 23 36.93 0.55 24.40
CA LYS A 23 38.22 1.24 24.27
C LYS A 23 38.88 1.07 22.89
N ASN A 24 38.31 0.22 22.03
CA ASN A 24 38.83 -0.10 20.70
C ASN A 24 37.83 0.33 19.64
N VAL A 25 38.29 0.55 18.41
CA VAL A 25 37.45 0.78 17.23
C VAL A 25 36.56 -0.44 16.99
N LEU A 26 35.29 -0.20 16.64
CA LEU A 26 34.34 -1.26 16.30
C LEU A 26 33.67 -0.97 14.96
N THR A 27 33.58 -2.01 14.13
CA THR A 27 32.75 -2.02 12.92
C THR A 27 31.41 -2.68 13.23
N TYR A 28 30.33 -1.98 12.93
CA TYR A 28 28.95 -2.43 13.08
C TYR A 28 28.36 -2.76 11.71
N GLU A 29 27.75 -3.94 11.60
CA GLU A 29 26.85 -4.29 10.50
C GLU A 29 25.42 -3.90 10.91
N LEU A 30 24.71 -3.23 10.01
CA LEU A 30 23.39 -2.64 10.23
C LEU A 30 22.37 -3.30 9.32
N LYS A 31 21.27 -3.77 9.92
CA LYS A 31 20.19 -4.45 9.20
C LYS A 31 18.84 -4.01 9.75
N THR A 32 17.84 -4.01 8.89
CA THR A 32 16.44 -3.86 9.28
C THR A 32 15.78 -5.23 9.32
N MET A 33 14.83 -5.39 10.24
CA MET A 33 13.95 -6.55 10.33
C MET A 33 12.53 -6.01 10.45
N ILE A 34 11.66 -6.47 9.57
CA ILE A 34 10.26 -6.09 9.49
C ILE A 34 9.45 -7.31 9.87
N ASN A 35 8.43 -7.15 10.71
CA ASN A 35 7.64 -8.28 11.22
C ASN A 35 6.65 -8.86 10.19
N SER A 36 6.52 -8.27 9.00
CA SER A 36 5.59 -8.75 7.97
C SER A 36 6.01 -8.31 6.56
N SER A 37 5.54 -9.06 5.57
CA SER A 37 5.56 -8.71 4.14
C SER A 37 4.58 -7.56 3.90
N VAL A 38 5.01 -6.31 4.14
CA VAL A 38 4.15 -5.14 3.92
C VAL A 38 4.46 -4.57 2.54
N GLU A 39 3.66 -4.94 1.54
CA GLU A 39 3.68 -4.29 0.22
C GLU A 39 3.51 -2.76 0.32
N GLY A 40 2.92 -2.28 1.43
CA GLY A 40 2.59 -0.88 1.67
C GLY A 40 3.75 0.04 2.04
N PHE A 41 4.94 -0.48 2.37
CA PHE A 41 6.07 0.37 2.78
C PHE A 41 7.41 -0.11 2.25
N ASP A 42 8.20 0.84 1.73
CA ASP A 42 9.61 0.68 1.45
C ASP A 42 10.46 1.15 2.63
N VAL A 43 11.42 0.33 3.06
CA VAL A 43 12.26 0.58 4.22
C VAL A 43 13.73 0.53 3.83
N SER A 44 14.49 1.55 4.22
CA SER A 44 15.92 1.64 3.90
C SER A 44 16.72 2.30 5.03
N LEU A 45 18.01 1.97 5.09
CA LEU A 45 19.00 2.68 5.89
C LEU A 45 19.89 3.50 4.95
N ASP A 46 20.35 4.66 5.40
CA ASP A 46 21.33 5.47 4.68
C ASP A 46 22.72 4.79 4.59
N THR A 47 23.03 3.90 5.52
CA THR A 47 24.20 3.04 5.49
C THR A 47 23.92 1.66 6.08
N THR A 48 24.61 0.64 5.57
CA THR A 48 24.55 -0.75 6.06
C THR A 48 25.72 -1.10 6.98
N GLN A 49 26.73 -0.23 7.09
CA GLN A 49 27.87 -0.41 7.98
C GLN A 49 28.34 0.92 8.60
N ALA A 50 28.89 0.84 9.81
CA ALA A 50 29.46 1.99 10.49
C ALA A 50 30.73 1.59 11.24
N ILE A 51 31.83 2.32 11.00
CA ILE A 51 33.07 2.22 11.76
C ILE A 51 33.05 3.34 12.80
N ILE A 52 33.15 2.97 14.08
CA ILE A 52 33.00 3.91 15.18
C ILE A 52 34.22 3.82 16.10
N GLU A 53 34.89 4.96 16.23
CA GLU A 53 36.04 5.15 17.12
C GLU A 53 35.71 4.86 18.59
N SER A 54 36.75 4.67 19.39
CA SER A 54 36.58 4.39 20.82
C SER A 54 35.79 5.49 21.53
N LYS A 55 34.79 5.10 22.32
CA LYS A 55 33.92 6.01 23.09
C LYS A 55 33.10 7.00 22.27
N GLN A 56 33.14 6.92 20.94
CA GLN A 56 32.42 7.80 20.04
C GLN A 56 31.03 7.25 19.69
N SER A 57 30.24 8.08 19.02
CA SER A 57 28.95 7.72 18.45
C SER A 57 28.81 8.28 17.04
N THR A 58 28.04 7.57 16.21
CA THR A 58 27.60 8.07 14.91
C THR A 58 26.08 8.03 14.81
N LYS A 59 25.54 8.79 13.88
CA LYS A 59 24.11 8.82 13.57
C LYS A 59 23.89 8.13 12.23
N ILE A 60 22.87 7.29 12.17
CA ILE A 60 22.35 6.72 10.93
C ILE A 60 20.89 7.13 10.75
N LYS A 61 20.39 7.07 9.53
CA LYS A 61 19.00 7.38 9.20
C LYS A 61 18.27 6.13 8.72
N LEU A 62 17.17 5.82 9.39
CA LEU A 62 16.15 4.92 8.89
C LEU A 62 15.10 5.73 8.14
N ILE A 63 14.81 5.32 6.90
CA ILE A 63 13.81 5.95 6.03
C ILE A 63 12.71 4.93 5.76
N VAL A 64 11.47 5.30 6.07
CA VAL A 64 10.26 4.53 5.78
C VAL A 64 9.39 5.35 4.83
N LYS A 65 9.06 4.79 3.66
CA LYS A 65 8.24 5.44 2.63
C LYS A 65 7.00 4.60 2.34
N PRO A 66 5.80 5.19 2.32
CA PRO A 66 4.62 4.50 1.81
C PRO A 66 4.77 4.17 0.32
N THR A 67 4.24 3.03 -0.11
CA THR A 67 4.08 2.67 -1.53
C THR A 67 2.66 2.97 -2.01
N ASP A 68 2.39 2.76 -3.29
CA ASP A 68 1.03 2.89 -3.84
C ASP A 68 0.04 1.84 -3.29
N TYR A 69 0.54 0.84 -2.57
CA TYR A 69 -0.25 -0.24 -1.97
C TYR A 69 -0.59 -0.02 -0.49
N VAL A 70 -0.10 1.08 0.10
CA VAL A 70 -0.39 1.42 1.49
C VAL A 70 -1.90 1.58 1.71
N LYS A 71 -2.40 1.11 2.84
CA LYS A 71 -3.83 1.15 3.17
C LYS A 71 -4.16 2.35 4.05
N LYS A 72 -5.45 2.62 4.21
CA LYS A 72 -5.93 3.49 5.26
C LYS A 72 -5.53 2.94 6.62
N ASP A 73 -5.03 3.80 7.50
CA ASP A 73 -4.63 3.48 8.87
C ASP A 73 -3.53 2.39 8.97
N ASP A 74 -2.79 2.17 7.87
CA ASP A 74 -1.71 1.18 7.81
C ASP A 74 -0.53 1.60 8.68
N TRP A 75 0.20 0.63 9.18
CA TRP A 75 1.36 0.89 10.03
C TRP A 75 2.44 -0.18 9.85
N ILE A 76 3.66 0.18 10.23
CA ILE A 76 4.82 -0.72 10.17
C ILE A 76 5.71 -0.52 11.39
N GLU A 77 6.10 -1.62 12.02
CA GLU A 77 7.22 -1.65 12.97
C GLU A 77 8.48 -2.11 12.25
N VAL A 78 9.53 -1.27 12.32
CA VAL A 78 10.85 -1.60 11.80
C VAL A 78 11.82 -1.75 12.95
N LYS A 79 12.46 -2.91 13.04
CA LYS A 79 13.52 -3.19 14.00
C LYS A 79 14.89 -3.00 13.35
N VAL A 80 15.64 -2.02 13.80
CA VAL A 80 17.02 -1.79 13.39
C VAL A 80 17.95 -2.58 14.31
N ILE A 81 18.82 -3.38 13.71
CA ILE A 81 19.77 -4.27 14.39
C ILE A 81 21.18 -3.79 14.05
N ALA A 82 21.96 -3.47 15.07
CA ALA A 82 23.37 -3.13 14.95
C ALA A 82 24.23 -4.22 15.61
N LYS A 83 24.99 -4.95 14.81
CA LYS A 83 25.86 -6.04 15.28
C LYS A 83 27.33 -5.68 15.07
N ALA A 84 28.08 -5.50 16.15
CA ALA A 84 29.53 -5.36 16.03
C ALA A 84 30.16 -6.69 15.61
N LEU A 85 31.05 -6.69 14.60
CA LEU A 85 31.62 -7.91 14.01
C LEU A 85 32.30 -8.82 15.04
N ASN A 86 32.95 -8.21 16.05
CA ASN A 86 33.70 -8.91 17.09
C ASN A 86 32.87 -9.18 18.36
N LYS A 87 31.54 -9.03 18.32
CA LYS A 87 30.67 -9.22 19.49
C LYS A 87 29.50 -10.17 19.16
N LYS A 88 29.13 -11.00 20.15
CA LYS A 88 28.03 -11.95 20.01
C LYS A 88 26.64 -11.30 20.07
N LYS A 89 26.45 -10.30 20.96
CA LYS A 89 25.13 -9.68 21.21
C LYS A 89 24.96 -8.42 20.35
N PRO A 90 23.91 -8.34 19.49
CA PRO A 90 23.59 -7.13 18.76
C PRO A 90 22.77 -6.15 19.62
N GLY A 91 22.91 -4.85 19.34
CA GLY A 91 21.96 -3.82 19.78
C GLY A 91 20.74 -3.80 18.88
N LYS A 92 19.57 -3.47 19.43
CA LYS A 92 18.30 -3.43 18.69
C LYS A 92 17.47 -2.23 19.13
N ILE A 93 16.79 -1.60 18.18
CA ILE A 93 15.78 -0.57 18.44
C ILE A 93 14.62 -0.75 17.46
N SER A 94 13.40 -0.61 17.96
CA SER A 94 12.19 -0.61 17.13
C SER A 94 11.66 0.81 16.92
N THR A 95 11.20 1.11 15.71
CA THR A 95 10.47 2.32 15.35
C THR A 95 9.12 1.95 14.75
N VAL A 96 8.11 2.81 14.92
CA VAL A 96 6.75 2.60 14.37
C VAL A 96 6.37 3.78 13.49
N THR A 97 5.93 3.50 12.27
CA THR A 97 5.37 4.50 11.34
C THR A 97 3.91 4.16 11.06
N THR A 98 3.03 5.15 11.14
CA THR A 98 1.59 5.00 10.88
C THR A 98 1.12 6.00 9.83
N ILE A 99 0.18 5.61 8.96
CA ILE A 99 -0.50 6.49 8.01
C ILE A 99 -1.65 7.21 8.70
N LYS A 100 -1.68 8.55 8.57
CA LYS A 100 -2.80 9.39 9.00
C LYS A 100 -3.45 10.14 7.85
N ASP A 101 -4.64 10.69 8.11
CA ASP A 101 -5.38 11.57 7.20
C ASP A 101 -5.66 10.99 5.81
N SER A 102 -5.72 9.65 5.68
CA SER A 102 -5.87 8.95 4.41
C SER A 102 -7.33 8.68 4.03
N LYS A 103 -7.59 8.67 2.71
CA LYS A 103 -8.92 8.45 2.11
C LYS A 103 -8.83 7.65 0.82
N THR A 104 -9.69 6.64 0.70
CA THR A 104 -10.02 6.01 -0.58
C THR A 104 -11.07 6.83 -1.31
N LYS A 105 -10.96 6.95 -2.64
CA LYS A 105 -11.97 7.66 -3.45
C LYS A 105 -12.11 6.99 -4.81
N LEU A 106 -13.15 6.19 -4.97
CA LEU A 106 -13.43 5.46 -6.21
C LEU A 106 -14.31 6.27 -7.15
N HIS A 107 -14.05 6.15 -8.45
CA HIS A 107 -14.79 6.84 -9.49
C HIS A 107 -14.94 5.96 -10.73
N ILE A 108 -16.18 5.78 -11.18
CA ILE A 108 -16.48 5.10 -12.44
C ILE A 108 -16.40 6.12 -13.58
N SER A 109 -15.78 5.72 -14.68
CA SER A 109 -15.68 6.51 -15.91
C SER A 109 -15.74 5.61 -17.14
N ASN A 110 -15.98 6.19 -18.32
CA ASN A 110 -15.96 5.52 -19.62
C ASN A 110 -16.88 4.28 -19.70
N VAL A 111 -18.10 4.40 -19.19
CA VAL A 111 -19.10 3.33 -19.29
C VAL A 111 -19.53 3.16 -20.74
N PHE A 112 -19.45 1.94 -21.27
CA PHE A 112 -19.96 1.59 -22.58
C PHE A 112 -20.58 0.18 -22.60
N HIS A 113 -21.44 -0.05 -23.58
CA HIS A 113 -22.12 -1.33 -23.77
C HIS A 113 -21.87 -1.86 -25.18
N TRP A 114 -21.60 -3.16 -25.29
CA TRP A 114 -21.42 -3.84 -26.57
C TRP A 114 -22.18 -5.18 -26.63
N PRO A 115 -22.94 -5.46 -27.70
CA PRO A 115 -23.26 -4.57 -28.81
C PRO A 115 -24.13 -3.37 -28.38
N ARG A 116 -24.14 -2.29 -29.17
CA ARG A 116 -24.99 -1.10 -28.89
C ARG A 116 -26.46 -1.31 -29.20
N VAL A 117 -26.73 -2.20 -30.16
CA VAL A 117 -28.07 -2.63 -30.54
C VAL A 117 -28.13 -4.13 -30.30
N PHE A 118 -29.10 -4.54 -29.50
CA PHE A 118 -29.31 -5.92 -29.09
C PHE A 118 -30.81 -6.19 -29.02
N LYS A 119 -31.18 -7.47 -29.16
CA LYS A 119 -32.53 -7.98 -28.93
C LYS A 119 -32.56 -8.78 -27.63
N LYS A 120 -33.78 -9.18 -27.23
CA LYS A 120 -33.99 -10.10 -26.12
C LYS A 120 -33.10 -11.33 -26.28
N ASP A 121 -32.52 -11.78 -25.17
CA ASP A 121 -31.66 -12.95 -25.04
C ASP A 121 -30.24 -12.78 -25.65
N ASP A 122 -29.92 -11.62 -26.25
CA ASP A 122 -28.54 -11.34 -26.66
C ASP A 122 -27.64 -11.13 -25.43
N ARG A 123 -26.39 -11.60 -25.54
CA ARG A 123 -25.35 -11.29 -24.57
C ARG A 123 -24.82 -9.88 -24.82
N VAL A 124 -24.89 -9.04 -23.79
CA VAL A 124 -24.35 -7.68 -23.79
C VAL A 124 -23.25 -7.60 -22.75
N GLU A 125 -22.19 -6.86 -23.06
CA GLU A 125 -21.07 -6.58 -22.17
C GLU A 125 -21.12 -5.11 -21.76
N THR A 126 -21.08 -4.86 -20.46
CA THR A 126 -20.89 -3.51 -19.90
C THR A 126 -19.45 -3.37 -19.45
N SER A 127 -18.75 -2.40 -20.03
CA SER A 127 -17.34 -2.14 -19.73
C SER A 127 -17.16 -0.72 -19.21
N PHE A 128 -16.30 -0.55 -18.22
CA PHE A 128 -16.02 0.74 -17.60
C PHE A 128 -14.67 0.73 -16.90
N LYS A 129 -14.17 1.93 -16.59
CA LYS A 129 -12.95 2.13 -15.82
C LYS A 129 -13.30 2.54 -14.39
N LEU A 130 -12.82 1.78 -13.42
CA LEU A 130 -12.88 2.12 -12.00
C LEU A 130 -11.54 2.71 -11.56
N VAL A 131 -11.53 4.00 -11.21
CA VAL A 131 -10.31 4.76 -10.86
C VAL A 131 -10.27 5.03 -9.37
N ASN A 132 -9.11 4.81 -8.74
CA ASN A 132 -8.85 5.25 -7.37
C ASN A 132 -8.19 6.64 -7.38
N LYS A 133 -8.99 7.67 -7.11
CA LYS A 133 -8.56 9.06 -6.91
C LYS A 133 -8.21 9.37 -5.45
N GLY A 134 -8.14 8.34 -4.59
CA GLY A 134 -7.70 8.46 -3.20
C GLY A 134 -6.19 8.53 -3.06
N ASP A 135 -5.73 8.75 -1.84
CA ASP A 135 -4.31 8.83 -1.48
C ASP A 135 -3.75 7.51 -0.92
N VAL A 136 -4.59 6.48 -0.80
CA VAL A 136 -4.23 5.12 -0.38
C VAL A 136 -4.87 4.07 -1.28
N SER A 137 -4.35 2.85 -1.27
CA SER A 137 -4.91 1.72 -2.00
C SER A 137 -6.33 1.40 -1.53
N ALA A 138 -7.22 1.15 -2.48
CA ALA A 138 -8.56 0.64 -2.23
C ALA A 138 -8.53 -0.89 -2.44
N ARG A 139 -8.95 -1.66 -1.43
CA ARG A 139 -8.90 -3.12 -1.41
C ARG A 139 -10.26 -3.72 -1.08
N ASN A 140 -10.45 -4.99 -1.43
CA ASN A 140 -11.69 -5.73 -1.22
C ASN A 140 -12.90 -5.03 -1.85
N ILE A 141 -12.68 -4.36 -2.97
CA ILE A 141 -13.73 -3.64 -3.68
C ILE A 141 -14.56 -4.66 -4.44
N ASN A 142 -15.87 -4.55 -4.31
CA ASN A 142 -16.83 -5.36 -5.06
C ASN A 142 -17.62 -4.46 -6.00
N VAL A 143 -17.73 -4.86 -7.26
CA VAL A 143 -18.52 -4.16 -8.26
C VAL A 143 -19.65 -5.05 -8.73
N ILE A 144 -20.88 -4.54 -8.62
CA ILE A 144 -22.09 -5.28 -8.92
C ILE A 144 -22.83 -4.57 -10.05
N LEU A 145 -23.24 -5.35 -11.06
CA LEU A 145 -24.04 -4.88 -12.18
C LEU A 145 -25.50 -5.27 -11.98
N TYR A 146 -26.37 -4.27 -11.99
CA TYR A 146 -27.81 -4.42 -11.99
C TYR A 146 -28.38 -4.09 -13.37
N VAL A 147 -29.37 -4.86 -13.80
CA VAL A 147 -30.16 -4.57 -15.00
C VAL A 147 -31.64 -4.64 -14.63
N ASN A 148 -32.35 -3.53 -14.75
CA ASN A 148 -33.73 -3.36 -14.29
C ASN A 148 -33.90 -3.81 -12.82
N ASP A 149 -33.07 -3.25 -11.93
CA ASP A 149 -33.04 -3.53 -10.48
C ASP A 149 -32.70 -4.96 -10.04
N GLU A 150 -32.46 -5.87 -10.99
CA GLU A 150 -31.99 -7.23 -10.69
C GLU A 150 -30.48 -7.32 -10.79
N GLU A 151 -29.84 -7.86 -9.74
CA GLU A 151 -28.42 -8.21 -9.78
C GLU A 151 -28.18 -9.26 -10.86
N LYS A 152 -27.35 -8.95 -11.85
CA LYS A 152 -27.02 -9.89 -12.92
C LYS A 152 -25.68 -10.56 -12.70
N ASN A 153 -24.67 -9.79 -12.32
CA ASN A 153 -23.31 -10.28 -12.22
C ASN A 153 -22.45 -9.33 -11.35
N LYS A 154 -21.30 -9.82 -10.87
CA LYS A 154 -20.40 -9.08 -10.00
C LYS A 154 -18.94 -9.45 -10.21
N VAL A 155 -18.04 -8.53 -9.89
CA VAL A 155 -16.60 -8.75 -9.81
C VAL A 155 -16.17 -8.40 -8.39
N GLU A 156 -15.51 -9.34 -7.72
CA GLU A 156 -15.19 -9.24 -6.30
C GLU A 156 -13.68 -9.17 -6.05
N ASN A 157 -13.31 -8.73 -4.84
CA ASN A 157 -11.93 -8.70 -4.35
C ASN A 157 -10.96 -7.88 -5.22
N ILE A 158 -11.43 -6.79 -5.81
CA ILE A 158 -10.59 -5.90 -6.62
C ILE A 158 -9.69 -5.08 -5.68
N THR A 159 -8.41 -4.99 -6.04
CA THR A 159 -7.44 -4.08 -5.42
C THR A 159 -6.98 -3.06 -6.45
N ILE A 160 -7.12 -1.78 -6.11
CA ILE A 160 -6.67 -0.66 -6.95
C ILE A 160 -5.64 0.14 -6.15
N PRO A 161 -4.37 0.20 -6.61
CA PRO A 161 -3.35 1.03 -5.98
C PRO A 161 -3.74 2.51 -5.93
N ARG A 162 -3.06 3.30 -5.11
CA ARG A 162 -3.17 4.77 -5.12
C ARG A 162 -2.96 5.29 -6.54
N GLY A 163 -3.86 6.13 -7.04
CA GLY A 163 -3.80 6.68 -8.40
C GLY A 163 -4.01 5.66 -9.53
N GLY A 164 -4.20 4.37 -9.20
CA GLY A 164 -4.42 3.31 -10.16
C GLY A 164 -5.86 3.23 -10.68
N TYR A 165 -6.08 2.30 -11.60
CA TYR A 165 -7.40 1.98 -12.11
C TYR A 165 -7.52 0.49 -12.46
N ALA A 166 -8.76 0.02 -12.58
CA ALA A 166 -9.11 -1.29 -13.13
C ALA A 166 -10.06 -1.09 -14.32
N ASP A 167 -9.76 -1.74 -15.44
CA ASP A 167 -10.72 -1.89 -16.54
C ASP A 167 -11.57 -3.12 -16.27
N ILE A 168 -12.89 -2.92 -16.17
CA ILE A 168 -13.84 -3.95 -15.76
C ILE A 168 -14.84 -4.16 -16.89
N SER A 169 -15.07 -5.41 -17.25
CA SER A 169 -16.10 -5.83 -18.20
C SER A 169 -16.99 -6.89 -17.57
N ILE A 170 -18.30 -6.65 -17.59
CA ILE A 170 -19.28 -7.52 -16.95
C ILE A 170 -20.35 -7.91 -17.99
N PRO A 171 -20.46 -9.20 -18.34
CA PRO A 171 -21.50 -9.66 -19.25
C PRO A 171 -22.85 -9.83 -18.54
N TRP A 172 -23.92 -9.57 -19.27
CA TRP A 172 -25.33 -9.76 -18.88
C TRP A 172 -26.18 -10.14 -20.10
N ILE A 173 -27.41 -10.61 -19.86
CA ILE A 173 -28.33 -11.02 -20.92
C ILE A 173 -29.46 -9.99 -21.04
N ALA A 174 -29.70 -9.50 -22.26
CA ALA A 174 -30.73 -8.51 -22.52
C ALA A 174 -32.14 -9.06 -22.30
N VAL A 175 -32.97 -8.32 -21.54
CA VAL A 175 -34.38 -8.66 -21.37
C VAL A 175 -35.25 -7.90 -22.37
N LYS A 176 -36.49 -8.35 -22.53
CA LYS A 176 -37.45 -7.73 -23.44
C LYS A 176 -37.76 -6.31 -22.98
N GLY A 177 -37.70 -5.35 -23.90
CA GLY A 177 -38.00 -3.94 -23.62
C GLY A 177 -36.76 -3.14 -23.26
N LYS A 178 -36.95 -2.07 -22.47
CA LYS A 178 -35.86 -1.21 -22.01
C LYS A 178 -35.02 -1.94 -20.94
N ASN A 179 -33.71 -1.82 -21.04
CA ASN A 179 -32.75 -2.35 -20.07
C ASN A 179 -32.04 -1.16 -19.42
N GLU A 180 -32.33 -0.89 -18.16
CA GLU A 180 -31.68 0.13 -17.35
C GLU A 180 -30.53 -0.51 -16.57
N VAL A 181 -29.31 -0.01 -16.80
CA VAL A 181 -28.10 -0.60 -16.26
C VAL A 181 -27.53 0.28 -15.16
N TYR A 182 -27.30 -0.29 -13.99
CA TYR A 182 -26.72 0.40 -12.84
C TYR A 182 -25.48 -0.36 -12.33
N ILE A 183 -24.43 0.38 -11.97
CA ILE A 183 -23.20 -0.17 -11.41
C ILE A 183 -23.06 0.33 -9.98
N VAL A 184 -22.91 -0.60 -9.04
CA VAL A 184 -22.71 -0.30 -7.62
C VAL A 184 -21.31 -0.77 -7.22
N VAL A 185 -20.57 0.11 -6.53
CA VAL A 185 -19.24 -0.18 -5.97
C VAL A 185 -19.36 -0.22 -4.46
N LYS A 186 -18.93 -1.31 -3.84
CA LYS A 186 -18.93 -1.55 -2.39
C LYS A 186 -17.51 -1.79 -1.89
#